data_AF-A0ABD3URQ3-F1
#
_entry.id   AF-A0ABD3URQ3-F1
#
_cell.length_a   1.000
_cell.length_b   1.000
_cell.length_c   1.000
_cell.angle_alpha   90.00
_cell.angle_beta   90.00
_cell.angle_gamma   90.00
#
_symmetry.space_group_name_H-M   'P 1'
#
loop_
_entity.id
_entity.type
_entity.pdbx_description
1 polymer ?
#
loop_
_entity_poly.entity_id
_entity_poly.type
_entity_poly.pdbx_seq_one_letter_code
_entity_poly.pdbx_strand_id
1 'polypeptide(L)'
;MGFQRLLLVFALLCPFCQLLGLPVSDICTLIKGNLTCIGVRSQGDFPIILPSNSNASSAVFVGTEYLLNFPDFPFEHTSWQYLQKLELQNFVRIESLDENTFLGLSNLMELRITHFTYLQKIDFSALMLLPKLEILDFGHNVNLSFLSVEDLITNTVPNLRQLFLSGLNQAAKEPYVFGKSFITAIGNKHLTHLDLSGAKISLIQQNVIESTFSNLRYLNVSDTDISWMNTGLAWLPNLETIDITRTHYVCMNTSIGRNENVSNLYGKSLKRIYANEMIFNDSYSDNCSSSITLDEGIPLELLVIQKFRATKTAHNFGFHGLFHNMSKVDLSDGNLSYLSPSMFQIFPGLKIAILEGNMLGKMENTTEFVALFNYNSQLQQVNLAKNGIYKLPEDIFKNNAMLLSIDLHGNHLINFNINLTRQSNIRYLDLSENNLRNISKSLIDILESHFENQSGEFIDAFTCKNLSKVESDISQDSCQENATPQNLTLNFVGNPFECNCNNMYFVEWISTTNIDLVSRNILKCSFMGNSLTMCAESLQFMKSMCTENSKTAPTVTIAIVVIVSVVFLVLVVLVVVKREKIKRCRVQRDISEGGGLMAQDSVMAGLGVQDGDTDGLLQSV
;
A
#
# COMPACT_ATOMS: atom_id res chain seq x y z
N MET A 1 12.66 14.53 -4.81
CA MET A 1 13.94 15.10 -5.31
C MET A 1 13.84 15.86 -6.65
N GLY A 2 12.75 15.80 -7.43
CA GLY A 2 12.66 16.52 -8.72
C GLY A 2 12.20 17.98 -8.65
N PHE A 3 11.39 18.37 -7.65
CA PHE A 3 10.70 19.67 -7.65
C PHE A 3 11.51 20.82 -7.02
N GLN A 4 12.36 20.55 -6.02
CA GLN A 4 13.28 21.56 -5.45
C GLN A 4 14.41 21.95 -6.41
N ARG A 5 14.85 21.05 -7.29
CA ARG A 5 15.81 21.37 -8.36
C ARG A 5 15.20 22.26 -9.44
N LEU A 6 13.89 22.17 -9.68
CA LEU A 6 13.20 23.01 -10.68
C LEU A 6 13.03 24.46 -10.20
N LEU A 7 12.79 24.68 -8.90
CA LEU A 7 12.71 26.01 -8.30
C LEU A 7 14.07 26.74 -8.30
N LEU A 8 15.17 26.03 -8.11
CA LEU A 8 16.52 26.59 -8.23
C LEU A 8 16.89 26.99 -9.66
N VAL A 9 16.39 26.25 -10.67
CA VAL A 9 16.62 26.59 -12.09
C VAL A 9 15.74 27.76 -12.53
N PHE A 10 14.52 27.89 -12.01
CA PHE A 10 13.65 29.04 -12.31
C PHE A 10 14.15 30.35 -11.70
N ALA A 11 14.85 30.31 -10.56
CA ALA A 11 15.50 31.49 -9.98
C ALA A 11 16.68 32.01 -10.84
N LEU A 12 17.26 31.17 -11.70
CA LEU A 12 18.43 31.49 -12.53
C LEU A 12 18.11 32.11 -13.90
N LEU A 13 16.84 32.20 -14.31
CA LEU A 13 16.46 32.62 -15.67
C LEU A 13 15.57 33.87 -15.75
N CYS A 14 15.33 34.59 -14.65
CA CYS A 14 14.50 35.80 -14.68
C CYS A 14 15.34 37.08 -14.53
N PRO A 15 15.55 37.89 -15.59
CA PRO A 15 16.24 39.19 -15.49
C PRO A 15 15.41 40.26 -14.77
N PHE A 16 14.14 39.98 -14.43
CA PHE A 16 13.21 40.93 -13.84
C PHE A 16 13.12 40.89 -12.31
N CYS A 17 13.80 39.95 -11.63
CA CYS A 17 13.80 39.87 -10.16
C CYS A 17 14.81 40.81 -9.47
N GLN A 18 15.58 41.61 -10.21
CA GLN A 18 16.56 42.55 -9.65
C GLN A 18 15.97 43.83 -9.02
N LEU A 19 14.64 43.98 -8.98
CA LEU A 19 14.01 45.23 -8.50
C LEU A 19 13.45 45.18 -7.06
N LEU A 20 13.51 44.05 -6.35
CA LEU A 20 13.07 43.96 -4.94
C LEU A 20 13.91 42.94 -4.16
N GLY A 21 15.09 43.35 -3.68
CA GLY A 21 15.89 42.59 -2.71
C GLY A 21 17.38 42.65 -3.01
N LEU A 22 18.12 43.43 -2.21
CA LEU A 22 19.59 43.50 -2.29
C LEU A 22 20.21 42.14 -1.94
N PRO A 23 21.17 41.62 -2.72
CA PRO A 23 21.83 40.34 -2.42
C PRO A 23 22.80 40.50 -1.24
N VAL A 24 22.68 39.61 -0.26
CA VAL A 24 23.64 39.47 0.84
C VAL A 24 24.82 38.65 0.32
N SER A 25 25.66 39.28 -0.52
CA SER A 25 26.77 38.62 -1.24
C SER A 25 26.35 37.43 -2.13
N ASP A 26 27.24 36.95 -2.99
CA ASP A 26 26.98 35.79 -3.87
C ASP A 26 26.77 34.45 -3.11
N ILE A 27 26.79 34.47 -1.78
CA ILE A 27 26.84 33.29 -0.90
C ILE A 27 25.53 33.06 -0.14
N CYS A 28 24.76 34.11 0.16
CA CYS A 28 23.58 34.00 1.03
C CYS A 28 22.36 34.72 0.46
N THR A 29 21.19 34.07 0.56
CA THR A 29 19.90 34.63 0.19
C THR A 29 18.99 34.72 1.41
N LEU A 30 18.41 35.90 1.65
CA LEU A 30 17.43 36.12 2.72
C LEU A 30 16.03 36.23 2.13
N ILE A 31 15.15 35.29 2.45
CA ILE A 31 13.75 35.28 1.98
C ILE A 31 12.84 35.16 3.19
N LYS A 32 12.02 36.19 3.45
CA LYS A 32 11.02 36.22 4.52
C LYS A 32 11.58 35.82 5.91
N GLY A 33 12.79 36.27 6.25
CA GLY A 33 13.44 35.98 7.53
C GLY A 33 14.16 34.63 7.60
N ASN A 34 14.15 33.83 6.51
CA ASN A 34 14.99 32.65 6.38
C ASN A 34 16.23 32.98 5.55
N LEU A 35 17.39 32.87 6.17
CA LEU A 35 18.69 33.04 5.53
C LEU A 35 19.17 31.66 5.04
N THR A 36 19.47 31.55 3.76
CA THR A 36 20.07 30.33 3.19
C THR A 36 21.39 30.69 2.58
N CYS A 37 22.46 30.08 3.09
CA CYS A 37 23.82 30.28 2.65
C CYS A 37 24.35 29.00 2.02
N ILE A 38 24.67 29.06 0.73
CA ILE A 38 25.25 27.95 -0.04
C ILE A 38 26.55 28.51 -0.59
N GLY A 39 27.69 27.90 -0.28
CA GLY A 39 28.98 28.41 -0.76
C GLY A 39 29.05 28.42 -2.30
N VAL A 40 28.88 29.59 -2.92
CA VAL A 40 28.92 29.73 -4.39
C VAL A 40 30.24 30.36 -4.83
N ARG A 41 31.07 29.55 -5.48
CA ARG A 41 32.14 29.83 -6.47
C ARG A 41 33.25 30.85 -6.18
N SER A 42 33.21 31.61 -5.10
CA SER A 42 34.35 32.43 -4.67
C SER A 42 34.82 31.96 -3.30
N GLN A 43 36.12 32.07 -3.02
CA GLN A 43 36.65 31.91 -1.66
C GLN A 43 35.95 32.95 -0.77
N GLY A 44 34.87 32.54 -0.13
CA GLY A 44 34.05 33.39 0.70
C GLY A 44 34.13 32.89 2.13
N ASP A 45 34.63 33.75 3.01
CA ASP A 45 34.65 33.47 4.44
C ASP A 45 33.21 33.33 4.98
N PHE A 46 33.07 32.57 6.06
CA PHE A 46 31.81 32.46 6.80
C PHE A 46 31.30 33.88 7.16
N PRO A 47 30.01 34.22 6.92
CA PRO A 47 29.52 35.56 7.18
C PRO A 47 29.51 35.83 8.68
N ILE A 48 30.38 36.72 9.15
CA ILE A 48 30.44 37.09 10.57
C ILE A 48 29.33 38.11 10.91
N ILE A 49 28.92 38.93 9.94
CA ILE A 49 27.95 40.02 10.12
C ILE A 49 26.83 39.88 9.10
N LEU A 50 25.57 39.91 9.56
CA LEU A 50 24.42 40.02 8.66
C LEU A 50 24.16 41.49 8.29
N PRO A 51 23.66 41.76 7.07
CA PRO A 51 23.30 43.12 6.69
C PRO A 51 22.28 43.73 7.65
N SER A 52 22.42 45.04 7.87
CA SER A 52 21.56 45.82 8.75
C SER A 52 20.08 45.61 8.38
N ASN A 53 19.24 45.26 9.35
CA ASN A 53 17.79 44.93 9.21
C ASN A 53 17.43 43.53 8.69
N SER A 54 18.36 42.57 8.66
CA SER A 54 18.07 41.21 8.19
C SER A 54 17.05 40.43 9.04
N ASN A 55 16.90 40.74 10.34
CA ASN A 55 15.96 40.10 11.30
C ASN A 55 15.74 38.60 11.02
N ALA A 56 16.81 37.87 10.69
CA ALA A 56 16.70 36.48 10.29
C ALA A 56 16.33 35.65 11.51
N SER A 57 15.19 34.96 11.44
CA SER A 57 14.73 34.06 12.49
C SER A 57 15.23 32.63 12.26
N SER A 58 15.61 32.31 11.02
CA SER A 58 16.16 31.01 10.62
C SER A 58 17.37 31.19 9.73
N ALA A 59 18.37 30.35 9.88
CA ALA A 59 19.55 30.31 9.03
C ALA A 59 19.95 28.87 8.70
N VAL A 60 20.24 28.62 7.43
CA VAL A 60 20.71 27.33 6.91
C VAL A 60 22.04 27.55 6.21
N PHE A 61 23.08 26.84 6.63
CA PHE A 61 24.40 26.85 6.01
C PHE A 61 24.73 25.46 5.49
N VAL A 62 25.09 25.41 4.21
CA VAL A 62 25.55 24.17 3.57
C VAL A 62 27.03 24.30 3.27
N GLY A 63 27.83 23.46 3.92
CA GLY A 63 29.27 23.32 3.68
C GLY A 63 29.54 22.94 2.23
N THR A 64 30.60 23.54 1.67
CA THR A 64 31.04 23.31 0.29
C THR A 64 32.57 23.29 0.27
N GLU A 65 33.17 23.03 -0.90
CA GLU A 65 34.62 23.19 -1.08
C GLU A 65 35.14 24.61 -0.80
N TYR A 66 34.25 25.61 -0.74
CA TYR A 66 34.58 27.01 -0.47
C TYR A 66 34.23 27.47 0.96
N LEU A 67 33.40 26.71 1.68
CA LEU A 67 32.99 27.00 3.07
C LEU A 67 33.37 25.81 3.95
N LEU A 68 34.63 25.79 4.37
CA LEU A 68 35.27 24.61 4.93
C LEU A 68 35.39 24.66 6.46
N ASN A 69 35.64 25.84 7.01
CA ASN A 69 35.93 26.06 8.44
C ASN A 69 35.03 27.18 9.00
N PHE A 70 34.83 27.16 10.32
CA PHE A 70 34.33 28.32 11.05
C PHE A 70 35.48 29.24 11.46
N PRO A 71 35.28 30.57 11.47
CA PRO A 71 36.15 31.49 12.20
C PRO A 71 36.00 31.25 13.72
N ASP A 72 36.94 31.77 14.52
CA ASP A 72 36.97 31.57 15.97
C ASP A 72 35.68 31.99 16.69
N PHE A 73 34.97 33.00 16.16
CA PHE A 73 33.73 33.54 16.72
C PHE A 73 32.67 33.76 15.62
N PRO A 74 32.05 32.69 15.09
CA PRO A 74 31.24 32.77 13.88
C PRO A 74 29.93 33.55 14.07
N PHE A 75 29.39 33.58 15.28
CA PHE A 75 28.09 34.19 15.58
C PHE A 75 28.12 35.30 16.64
N GLU A 76 29.31 35.77 17.05
CA GLU A 76 29.45 36.72 18.17
C GLU A 76 28.77 38.07 17.89
N HIS A 77 28.72 38.48 16.62
CA HIS A 77 28.17 39.77 16.25
C HIS A 77 26.66 39.88 16.58
N THR A 78 26.26 41.02 17.14
CA THR A 78 24.88 41.30 17.60
C THR A 78 23.79 41.11 16.53
N SER A 79 24.15 41.09 15.25
CA SER A 79 23.21 40.80 14.16
C SER A 79 22.57 39.41 14.23
N TRP A 80 23.19 38.47 14.94
CA TRP A 80 22.69 37.09 15.10
C TRP A 80 21.71 36.91 16.27
N GLN A 81 21.50 37.95 17.09
CA GLN A 81 20.73 37.84 18.33
C GLN A 81 19.25 37.44 18.14
N TYR A 82 18.68 37.61 16.94
CA TYR A 82 17.28 37.28 16.65
C TYR A 82 17.09 35.85 16.15
N LEU A 83 18.18 35.13 15.90
CA LEU A 83 18.12 33.80 15.32
C LEU A 83 17.49 32.82 16.29
N GLN A 84 16.46 32.11 15.82
CA GLN A 84 15.75 31.07 16.58
C GLN A 84 16.07 29.67 16.05
N LYS A 85 16.39 29.55 14.76
CA LYS A 85 16.74 28.28 14.12
C LYS A 85 18.07 28.39 13.39
N LEU A 86 18.97 27.47 13.66
CA LEU A 86 20.24 27.36 12.96
C LEU A 86 20.44 25.93 12.48
N GLU A 87 20.71 25.80 11.20
CA GLU A 87 21.02 24.53 10.56
C GLU A 87 22.36 24.61 9.83
N LEU A 88 23.25 23.70 10.18
CA LEU A 88 24.58 23.56 9.62
C LEU A 88 24.67 22.16 9.01
N GLN A 89 24.94 22.06 7.70
CA GLN A 89 24.98 20.78 7.00
C GLN A 89 26.26 20.60 6.19
N ASN A 90 26.71 19.35 6.01
CA ASN A 90 27.71 18.96 5.00
C ASN A 90 29.09 19.65 5.12
N PHE A 91 29.55 19.96 6.33
CA PHE A 91 30.90 20.50 6.53
C PHE A 91 31.94 19.37 6.53
N VAL A 92 33.00 19.54 5.72
CA VAL A 92 33.98 18.48 5.42
C VAL A 92 35.37 18.73 6.01
N ARG A 93 35.56 19.70 6.90
CA ARG A 93 36.84 19.90 7.62
C ARG A 93 36.72 20.14 9.12
N ILE A 94 35.51 20.31 9.63
CA ILE A 94 35.29 20.62 11.03
C ILE A 94 35.40 19.33 11.83
N GLU A 95 36.47 19.22 12.61
CA GLU A 95 36.76 18.06 13.47
C GLU A 95 36.17 18.23 14.88
N SER A 96 36.08 19.47 15.36
CA SER A 96 35.51 19.78 16.66
C SER A 96 34.78 21.12 16.68
N LEU A 97 33.80 21.23 17.56
CA LEU A 97 33.17 22.51 17.93
C LEU A 97 33.64 22.89 19.33
N ASP A 98 34.10 24.11 19.49
CA ASP A 98 34.66 24.64 20.74
C ASP A 98 33.62 25.40 21.58
N GLU A 99 34.02 25.83 22.78
CA GLU A 99 33.18 26.53 23.74
C GLU A 99 32.57 27.85 23.21
N ASN A 100 33.21 28.50 22.24
CA ASN A 100 32.81 29.82 21.74
C ASN A 100 32.08 29.76 20.40
N THR A 101 31.97 28.57 19.80
CA THR A 101 31.36 28.36 18.48
C THR A 101 29.96 28.98 18.38
N PHE A 102 29.13 28.92 19.43
CA PHE A 102 27.76 29.46 19.42
C PHE A 102 27.58 30.75 20.22
N LEU A 103 28.68 31.42 20.57
CA LEU A 103 28.64 32.69 21.27
C LEU A 103 27.82 33.72 20.48
N GLY A 104 26.85 34.37 21.15
CA GLY A 104 25.94 35.36 20.55
C GLY A 104 24.54 34.84 20.22
N LEU A 105 24.33 33.52 20.15
CA LEU A 105 23.04 32.89 19.77
C LEU A 105 22.06 32.70 20.94
N SER A 106 21.88 33.73 21.78
CA SER A 106 21.11 33.63 23.03
C SER A 106 19.60 33.34 22.89
N ASN A 107 19.03 33.50 21.69
CA ASN A 107 17.62 33.24 21.41
C ASN A 107 17.36 31.93 20.64
N LEU A 108 18.39 31.13 20.40
CA LEU A 108 18.28 29.92 19.60
C LEU A 108 17.40 28.87 20.31
N MET A 109 16.44 28.34 19.57
CA MET A 109 15.50 27.31 20.01
C MET A 109 15.74 25.97 19.31
N GLU A 110 16.25 26.01 18.08
CA GLU A 110 16.54 24.84 17.26
C GLU A 110 17.95 24.92 16.68
N LEU A 111 18.77 23.93 17.00
CA LEU A 111 20.11 23.77 16.46
C LEU A 111 20.22 22.42 15.76
N ARG A 112 20.54 22.44 14.47
CA ARG A 112 20.83 21.24 13.68
C ARG A 112 22.24 21.30 13.14
N ILE A 113 23.02 20.27 13.38
CA ILE A 113 24.37 20.10 12.86
C ILE A 113 24.42 18.70 12.29
N THR A 114 24.30 18.57 10.97
CA THR A 114 24.17 17.25 10.34
C THR A 114 25.18 17.04 9.23
N HIS A 115 25.55 15.78 9.01
CA HIS A 115 26.45 15.39 7.92
C HIS A 115 27.84 16.06 7.95
N PHE A 116 28.38 16.38 9.13
CA PHE A 116 29.75 16.82 9.26
C PHE A 116 30.68 15.61 9.13
N THR A 117 31.50 15.60 8.09
CA THR A 117 32.25 14.39 7.70
C THR A 117 33.30 13.99 8.74
N TYR A 118 33.95 14.95 9.39
CA TYR A 118 35.06 14.68 10.32
C TYR A 118 34.78 15.07 11.77
N LEU A 119 33.55 15.48 12.09
CA LEU A 119 33.20 15.93 13.44
C LEU A 119 33.30 14.77 14.43
N GLN A 120 34.20 14.90 15.40
CA GLN A 120 34.50 13.88 16.41
C GLN A 120 34.15 14.34 17.82
N LYS A 121 34.22 15.65 18.09
CA LYS A 121 34.02 16.21 19.44
C LYS A 121 33.20 17.49 19.40
N ILE A 122 32.36 17.66 20.41
CA ILE A 122 31.68 18.92 20.70
C ILE A 122 32.03 19.27 22.15
N ASP A 123 32.56 20.46 22.38
CA ASP A 123 32.73 20.96 23.73
C ASP A 123 31.35 21.20 24.36
N PHE A 124 31.09 20.63 25.53
CA PHE A 124 29.79 20.75 26.17
C PHE A 124 29.46 22.21 26.52
N SER A 125 30.48 23.04 26.80
CA SER A 125 30.32 24.46 27.14
C SER A 125 29.70 25.26 25.99
N ALA A 126 29.86 24.79 24.75
CA ALA A 126 29.32 25.45 23.56
C ALA A 126 27.80 25.61 23.59
N LEU A 127 27.07 24.62 24.12
CA LEU A 127 25.62 24.72 24.24
C LEU A 127 25.15 25.35 25.57
N MET A 128 26.04 25.57 26.55
CA MET A 128 25.67 26.30 27.78
C MET A 128 25.25 27.73 27.46
N LEU A 129 25.72 28.25 26.33
CA LEU A 129 25.40 29.56 25.80
C LEU A 129 23.99 29.64 25.16
N LEU A 130 23.25 28.53 25.09
CA LEU A 130 21.96 28.40 24.41
C LEU A 130 20.82 28.08 25.38
N PRO A 131 20.40 29.03 26.25
CA PRO A 131 19.46 28.77 27.34
C PRO A 131 18.02 28.44 26.88
N LYS A 132 17.66 28.79 25.63
CA LYS A 132 16.33 28.58 25.05
C LYS A 132 16.23 27.35 24.14
N LEU A 133 17.30 26.57 24.04
CA LEU A 133 17.37 25.46 23.11
C LEU A 133 16.36 24.35 23.51
N GLU A 134 15.46 24.02 22.58
CA GLU A 134 14.41 23.00 22.75
C GLU A 134 14.61 21.81 21.81
N ILE A 135 15.20 22.04 20.63
CA ILE A 135 15.44 21.04 19.60
C ILE A 135 16.94 21.00 19.30
N LEU A 136 17.53 19.82 19.43
CA LEU A 136 18.91 19.58 19.11
C LEU A 136 19.04 18.37 18.19
N ASP A 137 19.72 18.55 17.07
CA ASP A 137 19.94 17.52 16.07
C ASP A 137 21.43 17.42 15.73
N PHE A 138 22.02 16.26 16.02
CA PHE A 138 23.37 15.88 15.61
C PHE A 138 23.37 14.73 14.61
N GLY A 139 22.24 14.49 13.95
CA GLY A 139 22.05 13.38 13.04
C GLY A 139 23.12 13.30 11.94
N HIS A 140 23.43 12.08 11.53
CA HIS A 140 24.32 11.76 10.42
C HIS A 140 25.78 12.26 10.58
N ASN A 141 26.21 12.61 11.80
CA ASN A 141 27.62 12.83 12.12
C ASN A 141 28.28 11.50 12.50
N VAL A 142 28.61 10.70 11.50
CA VAL A 142 29.05 9.28 11.65
C VAL A 142 30.28 9.08 12.55
N ASN A 143 31.13 10.10 12.68
CA ASN A 143 32.36 10.10 13.49
C ASN A 143 32.16 10.66 14.90
N LEU A 144 30.99 11.25 15.21
CA LEU A 144 30.70 11.80 16.53
C LEU A 144 30.31 10.67 17.48
N SER A 145 31.02 10.60 18.61
CA SER A 145 30.79 9.57 19.64
C SER A 145 29.64 9.93 20.57
N PHE A 146 28.92 8.92 21.06
CA PHE A 146 27.89 9.13 22.08
C PHE A 146 28.45 9.67 23.40
N LEU A 147 29.72 9.41 23.74
CA LEU A 147 30.36 9.95 24.94
C LEU A 147 30.40 11.50 24.91
N SER A 148 30.73 12.07 23.75
CA SER A 148 30.73 13.52 23.57
C SER A 148 29.32 14.13 23.73
N VAL A 149 28.29 13.37 23.35
CA VAL A 149 26.89 13.78 23.50
C VAL A 149 26.38 13.57 24.94
N GLU A 150 26.85 12.54 25.63
CA GLU A 150 26.49 12.24 27.02
C GLU A 150 26.91 13.37 27.96
N ASP A 151 28.16 13.85 27.83
CA ASP A 151 28.68 14.98 28.61
C ASP A 151 27.85 16.24 28.40
N LEU A 152 27.41 16.45 27.17
CA LEU A 152 26.61 17.59 26.75
C LEU A 152 25.21 17.57 27.38
N ILE A 153 24.50 16.45 27.27
CA ILE A 153 23.13 16.32 27.78
C ILE A 153 23.10 16.39 29.30
N THR A 154 24.10 15.81 29.97
CA THR A 154 24.15 15.75 31.44
C THR A 154 24.22 17.13 32.09
N ASN A 155 24.83 18.12 31.42
CA ASN A 155 25.26 19.36 32.08
C ASN A 155 24.61 20.65 31.54
N THR A 156 23.93 20.63 30.40
CA THR A 156 23.91 21.83 29.55
C THR A 156 22.54 22.33 29.09
N VAL A 157 21.62 21.45 28.69
CA VAL A 157 20.40 21.86 27.94
C VAL A 157 19.11 21.57 28.73
N PRO A 158 18.74 22.41 29.72
CA PRO A 158 17.66 22.10 30.66
C PRO A 158 16.25 22.11 30.05
N ASN A 159 16.07 22.73 28.88
CA ASN A 159 14.78 22.88 28.20
C ASN A 159 14.61 21.94 27.00
N LEU A 160 15.54 21.01 26.79
CA LEU A 160 15.55 20.14 25.62
C LEU A 160 14.29 19.26 25.59
N ARG A 161 13.56 19.32 24.47
CA ARG A 161 12.32 18.56 24.23
C ARG A 161 12.48 17.48 23.18
N GLN A 162 13.29 17.76 22.15
CA GLN A 162 13.54 16.85 21.05
C GLN A 162 15.04 16.71 20.80
N LEU A 163 15.47 15.46 20.69
CA LEU A 163 16.87 15.11 20.52
C LEU A 163 17.01 14.11 19.38
N PHE A 164 17.75 14.49 18.35
CA PHE A 164 18.00 13.67 17.18
C PHE A 164 19.48 13.29 17.12
N LEU A 165 19.74 11.99 17.19
CA LEU A 165 21.06 11.36 17.23
C LEU A 165 21.15 10.25 16.18
N SER A 166 20.41 10.39 15.08
CA SER A 166 20.36 9.42 14.00
C SER A 166 21.74 9.22 13.38
N GLY A 167 22.09 8.00 12.98
CA GLY A 167 23.33 7.72 12.27
C GLY A 167 24.63 8.01 13.05
N LEU A 168 24.55 8.24 14.37
CA LEU A 168 25.73 8.49 15.19
C LEU A 168 26.55 7.22 15.44
N ASN A 169 27.81 7.44 15.83
CA ASN A 169 28.72 6.42 16.35
C ASN A 169 29.07 5.30 15.35
N GLN A 170 28.81 5.50 14.05
CA GLN A 170 29.07 4.49 13.01
C GLN A 170 30.55 4.13 12.89
N ALA A 171 31.44 5.10 13.07
CA ALA A 171 32.88 4.90 13.00
C ALA A 171 33.48 4.18 14.23
N ALA A 172 32.72 4.05 15.33
CA ALA A 172 33.19 3.34 16.51
C ALA A 172 33.40 1.85 16.20
N LYS A 173 34.42 1.23 16.82
CA LYS A 173 34.68 -0.21 16.65
C LYS A 173 33.53 -1.04 17.22
N GLU A 174 33.13 -0.73 18.44
CA GLU A 174 32.05 -1.39 19.15
C GLU A 174 30.80 -0.51 19.22
N PRO A 175 29.59 -1.10 19.26
CA PRO A 175 28.37 -0.35 19.51
C PRO A 175 28.39 0.33 20.87
N TYR A 176 27.77 1.50 20.98
CA TYR A 176 27.64 2.19 22.26
C TYR A 176 26.58 1.52 23.13
N VAL A 177 26.89 1.34 24.41
CA VAL A 177 26.02 0.71 25.41
C VAL A 177 25.48 1.81 26.32
N PHE A 178 24.17 2.02 26.34
CA PHE A 178 23.58 3.05 27.19
C PHE A 178 23.70 2.69 28.67
N GLY A 179 24.43 3.55 29.41
CA GLY A 179 24.61 3.46 30.85
C GLY A 179 23.59 4.29 31.65
N LYS A 180 23.59 4.11 32.97
CA LYS A 180 22.73 4.85 33.90
C LYS A 180 22.89 6.37 33.79
N SER A 181 24.10 6.87 33.53
CA SER A 181 24.42 8.29 33.39
C SER A 181 23.65 8.92 32.22
N PHE A 182 23.83 8.39 31.00
CA PHE A 182 23.08 8.83 29.82
C PHE A 182 21.56 8.76 30.01
N ILE A 183 21.06 7.67 30.56
CA ILE A 183 19.61 7.46 30.79
C ILE A 183 19.08 8.44 31.85
N THR A 184 19.84 8.74 32.90
CA THR A 184 19.46 9.75 33.90
C THR A 184 19.51 11.16 33.32
N ALA A 185 20.50 11.44 32.46
CA ALA A 185 20.67 12.72 31.80
C ALA A 185 19.51 13.04 30.84
N ILE A 186 19.11 12.07 30.02
CA ILE A 186 17.97 12.22 29.12
C ILE A 186 16.62 12.10 29.85
N GLY A 187 16.52 11.20 30.82
CA GLY A 187 15.29 10.93 31.56
C GLY A 187 14.82 12.09 32.42
N ASN A 188 15.71 13.02 32.77
CA ASN A 188 15.46 14.12 33.67
C ASN A 188 15.33 15.45 32.89
N LYS A 189 14.08 15.88 32.70
CA LYS A 189 13.60 17.21 32.28
C LYS A 189 13.20 17.33 30.80
N HIS A 190 11.90 17.15 30.56
CA HIS A 190 11.15 17.60 29.38
C HIS A 190 11.39 16.90 28.04
N LEU A 191 12.36 15.98 27.91
CA LEU A 191 12.52 15.25 26.65
C LEU A 191 11.27 14.41 26.35
N THR A 192 10.67 14.66 25.18
CA THR A 192 9.46 13.99 24.68
C THR A 192 9.75 13.17 23.42
N HIS A 193 10.76 13.56 22.64
CA HIS A 193 11.11 12.90 21.38
C HIS A 193 12.59 12.56 21.37
N LEU A 194 12.90 11.30 21.08
CA LEU A 194 14.26 10.80 20.94
C LEU A 194 14.37 10.01 19.62
N ASP A 195 15.29 10.41 18.76
CA ASP A 195 15.61 9.70 17.53
C ASP A 195 17.03 9.13 17.60
N LEU A 196 17.13 7.80 17.57
CA LEU A 196 18.36 7.02 17.55
C LEU A 196 18.48 6.20 16.25
N SER A 197 17.69 6.52 15.22
CA SER A 197 17.61 5.75 13.99
C SER A 197 18.97 5.59 13.31
N GLY A 198 19.31 4.38 12.91
CA GLY A 198 20.57 4.06 12.25
C GLY A 198 21.80 4.34 13.10
N ALA A 199 21.68 4.61 14.40
CA ALA A 199 22.83 4.79 15.27
C ALA A 199 23.47 3.44 15.64
N LYS A 200 24.79 3.41 15.82
CA LYS A 200 25.51 2.18 16.22
C LYS A 200 25.44 2.01 17.74
N ILE A 201 24.33 1.45 18.20
CA ILE A 201 23.99 1.22 19.61
C ILE A 201 23.76 -0.27 19.91
N SER A 202 23.85 -0.66 21.19
CA SER A 202 23.55 -2.02 21.67
C SER A 202 22.92 -2.00 23.08
N LEU A 203 22.65 -3.21 23.63
CA LEU A 203 22.08 -3.53 24.95
C LEU A 203 21.97 -2.34 25.93
N ILE A 204 20.76 -1.99 26.35
CA ILE A 204 20.56 -1.15 27.54
C ILE A 204 20.88 -2.01 28.78
N GLN A 205 21.77 -1.55 29.64
CA GLN A 205 22.14 -2.32 30.84
C GLN A 205 20.90 -2.61 31.72
N GLN A 206 20.65 -3.90 32.00
CA GLN A 206 19.49 -4.39 32.76
C GLN A 206 19.33 -3.78 34.16
N ASN A 207 20.36 -3.18 34.73
CA ASN A 207 20.28 -2.61 36.08
C ASN A 207 19.73 -1.16 36.12
N VAL A 208 19.22 -0.66 34.98
CA VAL A 208 18.68 0.71 34.84
C VAL A 208 17.13 0.76 34.90
N ILE A 209 16.47 -0.34 35.31
CA ILE A 209 15.03 -0.61 35.10
C ILE A 209 14.03 0.27 35.90
N GLU A 210 14.47 1.23 36.74
CA GLU A 210 13.52 2.11 37.44
C GLU A 210 13.07 3.29 36.54
N SER A 211 11.97 3.09 35.80
CA SER A 211 11.06 4.12 35.24
C SER A 211 11.70 5.45 34.79
N THR A 212 12.78 5.41 34.01
CA THR A 212 13.66 6.57 33.86
C THR A 212 13.21 7.59 32.81
N PHE A 213 12.45 7.19 31.80
CA PHE A 213 11.98 8.09 30.74
C PHE A 213 10.51 8.51 30.92
N SER A 214 10.22 9.18 32.03
CA SER A 214 8.85 9.57 32.40
C SER A 214 8.18 10.53 31.39
N ASN A 215 8.93 11.34 30.66
CA ASN A 215 8.39 12.33 29.72
C ASN A 215 8.42 11.89 28.26
N LEU A 216 9.16 10.82 27.93
CA LEU A 216 9.30 10.38 26.55
C LEU A 216 7.95 9.90 26.00
N ARG A 217 7.61 10.36 24.80
CA ARG A 217 6.38 10.05 24.06
C ARG A 217 6.68 9.39 22.73
N TYR A 218 7.79 9.76 22.11
CA TYR A 218 8.23 9.24 20.82
C TYR A 218 9.66 8.71 20.91
N LEU A 219 9.86 7.49 20.39
CA LEU A 219 11.17 6.86 20.28
C LEU A 219 11.34 6.27 18.87
N ASN A 220 12.35 6.74 18.14
CA ASN A 220 12.80 6.11 16.91
C ASN A 220 14.09 5.34 17.17
N VAL A 221 14.07 4.05 16.86
CA VAL A 221 15.24 3.16 16.91
C VAL A 221 15.33 2.34 15.63
N SER A 222 14.77 2.85 14.53
CA SER A 222 14.83 2.19 13.24
C SER A 222 16.28 1.95 12.82
N ASP A 223 16.57 0.91 12.02
CA ASP A 223 17.92 0.62 11.52
C ASP A 223 18.97 0.38 12.62
N THR A 224 18.55 -0.01 13.82
CA THR A 224 19.44 -0.39 14.92
C THR A 224 19.35 -1.89 15.22
N ASP A 225 20.33 -2.41 15.99
CA ASP A 225 20.24 -3.74 16.59
C ASP A 225 19.43 -3.64 17.88
N ILE A 226 18.27 -4.31 17.94
CA ILE A 226 17.33 -4.24 19.07
C ILE A 226 17.47 -5.39 20.06
N SER A 227 18.62 -6.03 20.13
CA SER A 227 18.99 -6.99 21.19
C SER A 227 18.81 -6.48 22.64
N TRP A 228 18.49 -5.19 22.83
CA TRP A 228 18.14 -4.58 24.12
C TRP A 228 16.67 -4.70 24.54
N MET A 229 15.73 -5.02 23.64
CA MET A 229 14.29 -5.07 23.94
C MET A 229 13.86 -6.26 24.81
N ASN A 230 14.77 -7.19 25.12
CA ASN A 230 14.54 -8.43 25.88
C ASN A 230 13.92 -8.19 27.27
N THR A 231 14.02 -6.97 27.78
CA THR A 231 13.54 -6.56 29.11
C THR A 231 12.14 -5.92 29.08
N GLY A 232 11.54 -5.77 27.90
CA GLY A 232 10.27 -5.07 27.69
C GLY A 232 10.41 -3.55 27.71
N LEU A 233 9.27 -2.84 27.62
CA LEU A 233 9.20 -1.36 27.59
C LEU A 233 9.02 -0.73 28.98
N ALA A 234 9.45 -1.42 30.05
CA ALA A 234 9.25 -0.99 31.44
C ALA A 234 9.82 0.39 31.77
N TRP A 235 10.92 0.73 31.12
CA TRP A 235 11.67 1.98 31.26
C TRP A 235 11.03 3.16 30.50
N LEU A 236 10.00 2.89 29.68
CA LEU A 236 9.29 3.86 28.84
C LEU A 236 7.78 3.93 29.21
N PRO A 237 7.43 4.34 30.44
CA PRO A 237 6.07 4.17 30.96
C PRO A 237 4.99 4.98 30.22
N ASN A 238 5.39 6.10 29.61
CA ASN A 238 4.47 7.03 28.95
C ASN A 238 4.70 7.12 27.43
N LEU A 239 5.43 6.17 26.85
CA LEU A 239 5.67 6.15 25.40
C LEU A 239 4.36 5.96 24.65
N GLU A 240 4.13 6.80 23.66
CA GLU A 240 2.93 6.79 22.81
C GLU A 240 3.24 6.23 21.42
N THR A 241 4.46 6.42 20.92
CA THR A 241 4.88 5.99 19.59
C THR A 241 6.28 5.42 19.60
N ILE A 242 6.45 4.27 18.96
CA ILE A 242 7.74 3.64 18.74
C ILE A 242 7.93 3.26 17.27
N ASP A 243 9.11 3.54 16.73
CA ASP A 243 9.54 3.08 15.41
C ASP A 243 10.73 2.12 15.54
N ILE A 244 10.50 0.87 15.15
CA ILE A 244 11.45 -0.24 15.13
C ILE A 244 11.66 -0.76 13.68
N THR A 245 11.45 0.09 12.68
CA THR A 245 11.64 -0.23 11.26
C THR A 245 13.07 -0.71 10.96
N ARG A 246 13.23 -1.74 10.12
CA ARG A 246 14.54 -2.31 9.71
C ARG A 246 15.46 -2.69 10.88
N THR A 247 14.88 -2.99 12.04
CA THR A 247 15.66 -3.48 13.17
C THR A 247 15.94 -4.97 12.99
N HIS A 248 17.19 -5.38 13.25
CA HIS A 248 17.58 -6.77 13.15
C HIS A 248 17.13 -7.49 14.42
N TYR A 249 16.05 -8.28 14.31
CA TYR A 249 15.49 -9.00 15.44
C TYR A 249 16.09 -10.40 15.56
N VAL A 250 17.00 -10.57 16.51
CA VAL A 250 17.53 -11.88 16.90
C VAL A 250 16.62 -12.43 18.01
N CYS A 251 15.63 -13.24 17.61
CA CYS A 251 14.92 -14.21 18.44
C CYS A 251 14.77 -13.88 19.94
N MET A 252 13.70 -13.19 20.30
CA MET A 252 13.34 -12.99 21.71
C MET A 252 11.84 -13.20 21.92
N ASN A 253 11.53 -13.92 22.99
CA ASN A 253 10.19 -14.11 23.54
C ASN A 253 9.73 -12.80 24.22
N THR A 254 9.75 -11.66 23.50
CA THR A 254 9.36 -10.37 24.05
C THR A 254 7.85 -10.20 23.92
N SER A 255 7.19 -10.26 25.05
CA SER A 255 5.90 -9.62 25.20
C SER A 255 6.12 -8.11 25.34
N ILE A 256 5.60 -7.34 24.41
CA ILE A 256 5.31 -5.92 24.61
C ILE A 256 4.08 -5.87 25.51
N GLY A 257 4.31 -5.98 26.82
CA GLY A 257 3.23 -5.90 27.80
C GLY A 257 3.45 -6.68 29.09
N ARG A 258 4.08 -7.86 29.06
CA ARG A 258 4.21 -8.70 30.25
C ARG A 258 5.46 -9.55 30.23
N ASN A 259 6.32 -9.37 31.23
CA ASN A 259 7.29 -10.40 31.58
C ASN A 259 6.54 -11.48 32.38
N GLU A 260 6.67 -12.75 32.05
CA GLU A 260 5.99 -13.85 32.78
C GLU A 260 6.26 -13.83 34.30
N ASN A 261 7.34 -13.16 34.73
CA ASN A 261 7.72 -12.98 36.12
C ASN A 261 7.27 -11.66 36.78
N VAL A 262 6.62 -10.73 36.05
CA VAL A 262 6.23 -9.42 36.60
C VAL A 262 4.78 -9.06 36.22
N SER A 263 3.96 -8.83 37.24
CA SER A 263 2.53 -8.50 37.18
C SER A 263 2.20 -7.09 36.66
N ASN A 264 3.16 -6.37 36.08
CA ASN A 264 2.96 -4.99 35.61
C ASN A 264 2.88 -4.96 34.08
N LEU A 265 1.73 -4.51 33.57
CA LEU A 265 1.52 -4.21 32.15
C LEU A 265 2.46 -3.07 31.71
N TYR A 266 3.37 -3.37 30.78
CA TYR A 266 4.32 -2.42 30.20
C TYR A 266 3.73 -1.79 28.92
N GLY A 267 3.94 -0.49 28.69
CA GLY A 267 3.42 0.19 27.49
C GLY A 267 1.96 0.67 27.57
N LYS A 268 1.43 0.99 28.76
CA LYS A 268 0.04 1.45 28.98
C LYS A 268 -0.37 2.69 28.18
N SER A 269 0.58 3.48 27.69
CA SER A 269 0.32 4.69 26.91
C SER A 269 0.57 4.50 25.41
N LEU A 270 0.99 3.30 24.99
CA LEU A 270 1.44 3.06 23.62
C LEU A 270 0.23 3.05 22.67
N LYS A 271 0.26 3.95 21.68
CA LYS A 271 -0.80 4.15 20.69
C LYS A 271 -0.39 3.73 19.29
N ARG A 272 0.89 3.89 18.92
CA ARG A 272 1.37 3.66 17.55
C ARG A 272 2.66 2.84 17.53
N ILE A 273 2.71 1.83 16.67
CA ILE A 273 3.91 1.00 16.42
C ILE A 273 4.19 0.99 14.91
N TYR A 274 5.43 1.35 14.55
CA TYR A 274 5.96 1.20 13.20
C TYR A 274 7.07 0.14 13.21
N ALA A 275 6.94 -0.86 12.34
CA ALA A 275 7.80 -2.03 12.34
C ALA A 275 8.05 -2.55 10.91
N ASN A 276 8.35 -1.61 10.01
CA ASN A 276 8.51 -1.91 8.59
C ASN A 276 9.82 -2.66 8.34
N GLU A 277 9.85 -3.49 7.29
CA GLU A 277 11.02 -4.24 6.84
C GLU A 277 11.70 -5.05 7.95
N MET A 278 10.91 -5.50 8.93
CA MET A 278 11.41 -6.40 9.97
C MET A 278 11.83 -7.73 9.37
N ILE A 279 12.98 -8.22 9.81
CA ILE A 279 13.49 -9.55 9.45
C ILE A 279 13.21 -10.48 10.63
N PHE A 280 12.26 -11.39 10.45
CA PHE A 280 12.00 -12.45 11.43
C PHE A 280 12.89 -13.64 11.09
N ASN A 281 14.04 -13.75 11.76
CA ASN A 281 14.94 -14.89 11.62
C ASN A 281 14.46 -16.04 12.52
N ASP A 282 13.85 -17.06 11.93
CA ASP A 282 13.55 -18.33 12.62
C ASP A 282 14.87 -19.10 12.81
N SER A 283 15.59 -18.83 13.90
CA SER A 283 16.73 -19.68 14.27
C SER A 283 16.24 -21.10 14.60
N TYR A 284 17.07 -22.11 14.34
CA TYR A 284 16.76 -23.55 14.39
C TYR A 284 16.29 -24.09 15.76
N SER A 285 16.13 -23.24 16.79
CA SER A 285 15.59 -23.65 18.08
C SER A 285 14.08 -23.45 18.13
N ASP A 286 13.35 -24.51 18.50
CA ASP A 286 11.88 -24.61 18.60
C ASP A 286 11.17 -23.57 19.54
N ASN A 287 11.89 -22.57 20.07
CA ASN A 287 11.39 -21.56 20.99
C ASN A 287 11.31 -20.13 20.40
N CYS A 288 11.65 -19.92 19.13
CA CYS A 288 11.41 -18.63 18.49
C CYS A 288 10.04 -18.64 17.80
N SER A 289 9.00 -18.20 18.50
CA SER A 289 7.80 -17.74 17.80
C SER A 289 8.11 -16.36 17.21
N SER A 290 8.05 -16.26 15.87
CA SER A 290 8.14 -14.98 15.14
C SER A 290 6.86 -14.15 15.39
N SER A 291 6.64 -13.76 16.64
CA SER A 291 5.42 -13.12 17.12
C SER A 291 5.74 -11.83 17.88
N ILE A 292 5.09 -10.74 17.50
CA ILE A 292 5.00 -9.55 18.35
C ILE A 292 3.83 -9.80 19.30
N THR A 293 4.13 -10.25 20.51
CA THR A 293 3.11 -10.41 21.54
C THR A 293 2.82 -9.05 22.15
N LEU A 294 1.63 -8.52 21.87
CA LEU A 294 1.07 -7.37 22.57
C LEU A 294 0.14 -7.91 23.66
N ASP A 295 0.10 -7.32 24.86
CA ASP A 295 -0.83 -7.76 25.92
C ASP A 295 -2.10 -6.89 26.00
N GLU A 296 -3.13 -7.44 26.65
CA GLU A 296 -4.40 -6.75 26.92
C GLU A 296 -4.20 -5.46 27.73
N GLY A 297 -4.98 -4.42 27.40
CA GLY A 297 -4.99 -3.15 28.12
C GLY A 297 -4.05 -2.06 27.57
N ILE A 298 -3.33 -2.34 26.47
CA ILE A 298 -2.62 -1.31 25.70
C ILE A 298 -3.64 -0.59 24.79
N PRO A 299 -3.75 0.75 24.85
CA PRO A 299 -4.69 1.53 24.05
C PRO A 299 -4.16 1.74 22.61
N LEU A 300 -3.71 0.65 21.97
CA LEU A 300 -3.10 0.71 20.65
C LEU A 300 -4.14 1.13 19.61
N GLU A 301 -3.81 2.15 18.81
CA GLU A 301 -4.68 2.75 17.79
C GLU A 301 -4.20 2.42 16.36
N LEU A 302 -2.88 2.31 16.18
CA LEU A 302 -2.22 2.11 14.90
C LEU A 302 -1.11 1.07 14.98
N LEU A 303 -1.15 0.10 14.07
CA LEU A 303 -0.07 -0.86 13.84
C LEU A 303 0.32 -0.88 12.36
N VAL A 304 1.59 -0.63 12.08
CA VAL A 304 2.15 -0.64 10.73
C VAL A 304 3.33 -1.61 10.67
N ILE A 305 3.16 -2.70 9.92
CA ILE A 305 4.18 -3.73 9.68
C ILE A 305 4.24 -4.01 8.18
N GLN A 306 5.02 -3.23 7.44
CA GLN A 306 5.15 -3.39 5.99
C GLN A 306 6.39 -4.18 5.61
N LYS A 307 6.40 -4.79 4.41
CA LYS A 307 7.61 -5.37 3.80
C LYS A 307 8.38 -6.36 4.69
N PHE A 308 7.71 -7.00 5.65
CA PHE A 308 8.38 -7.91 6.55
C PHE A 308 8.78 -9.19 5.81
N ARG A 309 9.91 -9.78 6.21
CA ARG A 309 10.39 -11.05 5.68
C ARG A 309 10.35 -12.10 6.78
N ALA A 310 9.49 -13.10 6.61
CA ALA A 310 9.51 -14.30 7.42
C ALA A 310 10.32 -15.39 6.70
N THR A 311 11.29 -16.00 7.40
CA THR A 311 12.17 -17.03 6.83
C THR A 311 11.50 -18.39 6.67
N LYS A 312 10.46 -18.67 7.45
CA LYS A 312 9.51 -19.76 7.22
C LYS A 312 8.12 -19.18 7.00
N THR A 313 7.18 -20.02 6.60
CA THR A 313 5.75 -19.72 6.55
C THR A 313 5.26 -19.23 7.92
N ALA A 314 5.46 -17.96 8.25
CA ALA A 314 4.97 -17.32 9.46
C ALA A 314 3.46 -17.19 9.31
N HIS A 315 2.77 -18.28 9.66
CA HIS A 315 1.33 -18.35 9.54
C HIS A 315 0.60 -17.64 10.68
N ASN A 316 1.30 -17.17 11.72
CA ASN A 316 0.67 -16.53 12.87
C ASN A 316 1.51 -15.36 13.36
N PHE A 317 1.07 -14.13 13.08
CA PHE A 317 1.35 -13.05 14.00
C PHE A 317 0.67 -13.39 15.33
N GLY A 318 1.47 -13.68 16.37
CA GLY A 318 0.96 -13.98 17.70
C GLY A 318 0.53 -12.72 18.42
N PHE A 319 -0.54 -12.07 17.95
CA PHE A 319 -1.22 -11.04 18.73
C PHE A 319 -2.17 -11.72 19.70
N HIS A 320 -2.02 -11.43 21.00
CA HIS A 320 -2.86 -11.98 22.04
C HIS A 320 -3.60 -10.84 22.75
N GLY A 321 -4.87 -11.06 23.11
CA GLY A 321 -5.67 -10.06 23.82
C GLY A 321 -6.68 -9.31 22.96
N LEU A 322 -7.30 -8.26 23.52
CA LEU A 322 -8.34 -7.44 22.89
C LEU A 322 -7.90 -5.97 22.84
N PHE A 323 -7.72 -5.43 21.65
CA PHE A 323 -7.33 -4.03 21.42
C PHE A 323 -8.54 -3.23 20.93
N HIS A 324 -9.34 -2.76 21.88
CA HIS A 324 -10.58 -2.04 21.58
C HIS A 324 -10.37 -0.70 20.86
N ASN A 325 -9.21 -0.06 21.07
CA ASN A 325 -8.88 1.23 20.48
C ASN A 325 -8.26 1.11 19.09
N MET A 326 -7.96 -0.12 18.63
CA MET A 326 -7.28 -0.34 17.36
C MET A 326 -8.16 0.16 16.22
N SER A 327 -7.69 1.18 15.51
CA SER A 327 -8.42 1.81 14.41
C SER A 327 -7.83 1.42 13.07
N LYS A 328 -6.52 1.26 12.96
CA LYS A 328 -5.84 0.98 11.69
C LYS A 328 -4.77 -0.09 11.83
N VAL A 329 -4.80 -1.06 10.91
CA VAL A 329 -3.77 -2.08 10.73
C VAL A 329 -3.28 -2.03 9.29
N ASP A 330 -1.97 -1.94 9.12
CA ASP A 330 -1.29 -1.99 7.82
C ASP A 330 -0.26 -3.12 7.82
N LEU A 331 -0.53 -4.15 7.02
CA LEU A 331 0.31 -5.34 6.82
C LEU A 331 0.71 -5.49 5.35
N SER A 332 0.89 -4.37 4.63
CA SER A 332 1.20 -4.38 3.20
C SER A 332 2.59 -4.93 2.86
N ASP A 333 2.74 -5.46 1.63
CA ASP A 333 4.00 -5.99 1.07
C ASP A 333 4.67 -7.10 1.91
N GLY A 334 3.92 -7.81 2.75
CA GLY A 334 4.42 -8.82 3.69
C GLY A 334 4.60 -10.24 3.15
N ASN A 335 4.35 -10.45 1.85
CA ASN A 335 4.33 -11.78 1.23
C ASN A 335 3.36 -12.77 1.93
N LEU A 336 2.27 -12.25 2.50
CA LEU A 336 1.27 -13.05 3.23
C LEU A 336 0.44 -13.89 2.26
N SER A 337 0.49 -15.22 2.39
CA SER A 337 -0.37 -16.13 1.63
C SER A 337 -1.63 -16.57 2.36
N TYR A 338 -1.71 -16.34 3.67
CA TYR A 338 -2.79 -16.80 4.52
C TYR A 338 -2.94 -15.87 5.72
N LEU A 339 -4.19 -15.58 6.10
CA LEU A 339 -4.55 -14.83 7.29
C LEU A 339 -5.74 -15.50 7.98
N SER A 340 -5.58 -15.87 9.25
CA SER A 340 -6.69 -16.43 10.03
C SER A 340 -7.65 -15.32 10.47
N PRO A 341 -8.98 -15.46 10.36
CA PRO A 341 -9.97 -14.51 10.89
C PRO A 341 -9.76 -14.15 12.37
N SER A 342 -9.19 -15.08 13.15
CA SER A 342 -8.87 -14.86 14.57
C SER A 342 -7.88 -13.72 14.79
N MET A 343 -7.03 -13.39 13.81
CA MET A 343 -6.08 -12.27 13.90
C MET A 343 -6.77 -10.91 13.89
N PHE A 344 -7.98 -10.83 13.33
CA PHE A 344 -8.77 -9.60 13.30
C PHE A 344 -9.84 -9.59 14.40
N GLN A 345 -10.16 -10.76 14.98
CA GLN A 345 -11.07 -10.89 16.13
C GLN A 345 -10.64 -10.04 17.32
N ILE A 346 -9.33 -9.89 17.50
CA ILE A 346 -8.73 -9.10 18.58
C ILE A 346 -8.85 -7.58 18.37
N PHE A 347 -9.28 -7.13 17.20
CA PHE A 347 -9.44 -5.72 16.82
C PHE A 347 -10.93 -5.38 16.57
N PRO A 348 -11.83 -5.51 17.57
CA PRO A 348 -13.27 -5.32 17.34
C PRO A 348 -13.62 -3.89 16.86
N GLY A 349 -12.79 -2.89 17.19
CA GLY A 349 -12.94 -1.49 16.78
C GLY A 349 -12.29 -1.13 15.43
N LEU A 350 -11.70 -2.10 14.71
CA LEU A 350 -10.92 -1.84 13.50
C LEU A 350 -11.74 -1.11 12.43
N LYS A 351 -11.20 0.02 11.95
CA LYS A 351 -11.80 0.84 10.90
C LYS A 351 -11.09 0.70 9.55
N ILE A 352 -9.76 0.53 9.55
CA ILE A 352 -8.95 0.51 8.33
C ILE A 352 -8.06 -0.73 8.33
N ALA A 353 -8.18 -1.55 7.30
CA ALA A 353 -7.30 -2.70 7.05
C ALA A 353 -6.57 -2.53 5.71
N ILE A 354 -5.25 -2.40 5.75
CA ILE A 354 -4.40 -2.32 4.55
C ILE A 354 -3.60 -3.61 4.42
N LEU A 355 -3.89 -4.38 3.37
CA LEU A 355 -3.30 -5.69 3.08
C LEU A 355 -2.72 -5.74 1.64
N GLU A 356 -2.47 -4.58 1.03
CA GLU A 356 -1.94 -4.46 -0.34
C GLU A 356 -0.63 -5.23 -0.54
N GLY A 357 -0.40 -5.75 -1.74
CA GLY A 357 0.92 -6.30 -2.12
C GLY A 357 1.27 -7.63 -1.45
N ASN A 358 0.26 -8.39 -1.03
CA ASN A 358 0.43 -9.72 -0.45
C ASN A 358 0.07 -10.83 -1.46
N MET A 359 -0.13 -12.08 -1.01
CA MET A 359 -0.49 -13.24 -1.83
C MET A 359 -1.84 -13.86 -1.38
N LEU A 360 -2.78 -13.04 -0.90
CA LEU A 360 -4.04 -13.53 -0.33
C LEU A 360 -4.96 -14.21 -1.36
N GLY A 361 -4.67 -14.09 -2.66
CA GLY A 361 -5.32 -14.91 -3.70
C GLY A 361 -5.20 -16.43 -3.45
N LYS A 362 -4.18 -16.88 -2.71
CA LYS A 362 -4.04 -18.29 -2.29
C LYS A 362 -5.15 -18.76 -1.34
N MET A 363 -5.92 -17.84 -0.75
CA MET A 363 -7.03 -18.15 0.15
C MET A 363 -8.40 -18.25 -0.54
N GLU A 364 -8.49 -18.05 -1.86
CA GLU A 364 -9.77 -17.89 -2.57
C GLU A 364 -10.82 -19.01 -2.37
N ASN A 365 -10.37 -20.22 -2.03
CA ASN A 365 -11.22 -21.41 -1.83
C ASN A 365 -11.37 -21.82 -0.35
N THR A 366 -10.96 -20.97 0.60
CA THR A 366 -11.00 -21.29 2.04
C THR A 366 -12.20 -20.67 2.73
N THR A 367 -12.71 -21.32 3.78
CA THR A 367 -13.79 -20.78 4.62
C THR A 367 -13.30 -19.60 5.45
N GLU A 368 -12.01 -19.57 5.75
CA GLU A 368 -11.33 -18.49 6.45
C GLU A 368 -11.34 -17.19 5.65
N PHE A 369 -11.20 -17.24 4.32
CA PHE A 369 -11.26 -16.01 3.53
C PHE A 369 -12.64 -15.38 3.54
N VAL A 370 -13.70 -16.21 3.50
CA VAL A 370 -15.09 -15.74 3.68
C VAL A 370 -15.28 -15.06 5.03
N ALA A 371 -14.58 -15.55 6.05
CA ALA A 371 -14.71 -15.08 7.42
C ALA A 371 -13.70 -13.98 7.82
N LEU A 372 -12.83 -13.56 6.90
CA LEU A 372 -11.64 -12.75 7.21
C LEU A 372 -11.96 -11.50 8.05
N PHE A 373 -13.05 -10.80 7.72
CA PHE A 373 -13.48 -9.56 8.37
C PHE A 373 -14.76 -9.70 9.21
N ASN A 374 -15.20 -10.92 9.54
CA ASN A 374 -16.48 -11.16 10.22
C ASN A 374 -16.59 -10.49 11.60
N TYR A 375 -15.47 -10.21 12.25
CA TYR A 375 -15.40 -9.67 13.61
C TYR A 375 -15.28 -8.13 13.66
N ASN A 376 -15.12 -7.46 12.51
CA ASN A 376 -14.81 -6.03 12.45
C ASN A 376 -16.01 -5.23 11.91
N SER A 377 -17.09 -5.14 12.70
CA SER A 377 -18.32 -4.46 12.27
C SER A 377 -18.15 -2.95 12.03
N GLN A 378 -17.10 -2.34 12.61
CA GLN A 378 -16.73 -0.93 12.45
C GLN A 378 -15.84 -0.67 11.23
N LEU A 379 -15.55 -1.69 10.42
CA LEU A 379 -14.64 -1.57 9.29
C LEU A 379 -15.20 -0.61 8.23
N GLN A 380 -14.42 0.41 7.91
CA GLN A 380 -14.73 1.49 6.98
C GLN A 380 -13.91 1.39 5.70
N GLN A 381 -12.67 0.90 5.76
CA GLN A 381 -11.79 0.83 4.59
C GLN A 381 -11.04 -0.49 4.54
N VAL A 382 -11.01 -1.09 3.35
CA VAL A 382 -10.25 -2.30 3.05
C VAL A 382 -9.43 -2.09 1.79
N ASN A 383 -8.12 -2.28 1.88
CA ASN A 383 -7.22 -2.35 0.74
C ASN A 383 -6.69 -3.79 0.58
N LEU A 384 -7.14 -4.46 -0.48
CA LEU A 384 -6.74 -5.80 -0.90
C LEU A 384 -6.05 -5.77 -2.28
N ALA A 385 -5.56 -4.59 -2.72
CA ALA A 385 -4.92 -4.43 -4.00
C ALA A 385 -3.68 -5.32 -4.15
N LYS A 386 -3.34 -5.68 -5.40
CA LYS A 386 -2.12 -6.42 -5.76
C LYS A 386 -1.90 -7.71 -4.93
N ASN A 387 -2.98 -8.45 -4.66
CA ASN A 387 -2.95 -9.70 -3.89
C ASN A 387 -2.99 -10.97 -4.74
N GLY A 388 -3.05 -10.83 -6.07
CA GLY A 388 -3.20 -11.93 -7.01
C GLY A 388 -4.53 -12.68 -6.87
N ILE A 389 -5.60 -12.02 -6.42
CA ILE A 389 -6.92 -12.63 -6.19
C ILE A 389 -7.62 -12.86 -7.55
N TYR A 390 -8.04 -14.10 -7.84
CA TYR A 390 -8.82 -14.43 -9.04
C TYR A 390 -10.32 -14.44 -8.79
N LYS A 391 -10.74 -14.90 -7.61
CA LYS A 391 -12.13 -14.89 -7.17
C LYS A 391 -12.23 -14.42 -5.71
N LEU A 392 -13.12 -13.46 -5.48
CA LEU A 392 -13.45 -13.00 -4.14
C LEU A 392 -14.74 -13.70 -3.65
N PRO A 393 -14.83 -14.17 -2.40
CA PRO A 393 -16.05 -14.80 -1.90
C PRO A 393 -17.21 -13.81 -1.79
N GLU A 394 -18.41 -14.21 -2.24
CA GLU A 394 -19.61 -13.37 -2.32
C GLU A 394 -19.95 -12.63 -1.01
N ASP A 395 -19.73 -13.30 0.11
CA ASP A 395 -20.11 -12.85 1.46
C ASP A 395 -18.96 -12.27 2.29
N ILE A 396 -17.78 -11.99 1.69
CA ILE A 396 -16.59 -11.54 2.43
C ILE A 396 -16.83 -10.27 3.29
N PHE A 397 -17.79 -9.42 2.87
CA PHE A 397 -18.11 -8.17 3.55
C PHE A 397 -19.48 -8.17 4.26
N LYS A 398 -20.14 -9.32 4.44
CA LYS A 398 -21.54 -9.40 4.92
C LYS A 398 -21.83 -8.72 6.28
N ASN A 399 -20.80 -8.58 7.11
CA ASN A 399 -20.88 -8.00 8.46
C ASN A 399 -20.32 -6.57 8.56
N ASN A 400 -19.79 -6.02 7.47
CA ASN A 400 -19.08 -4.74 7.47
C ASN A 400 -19.96 -3.65 6.82
N ALA A 401 -21.07 -3.29 7.48
CA ALA A 401 -22.04 -2.32 6.95
C ALA A 401 -21.51 -0.86 6.92
N MET A 402 -20.44 -0.59 7.67
CA MET A 402 -19.80 0.72 7.74
C MET A 402 -18.78 0.99 6.63
N LEU A 403 -18.60 0.05 5.68
CA LEU A 403 -17.62 0.21 4.61
C LEU A 403 -17.91 1.44 3.75
N LEU A 404 -16.89 2.28 3.63
CA LEU A 404 -16.80 3.47 2.80
C LEU A 404 -15.93 3.22 1.57
N SER A 405 -14.87 2.40 1.69
CA SER A 405 -13.88 2.20 0.63
C SER A 405 -13.46 0.75 0.51
N ILE A 406 -13.48 0.24 -0.72
CA ILE A 406 -12.94 -1.08 -1.08
C ILE A 406 -11.97 -0.88 -2.24
N ASP A 407 -10.69 -1.20 -2.02
CA ASP A 407 -9.66 -1.20 -3.05
C ASP A 407 -9.22 -2.62 -3.38
N LEU A 408 -9.41 -3.02 -4.64
CA LEU A 408 -9.06 -4.31 -5.21
C LEU A 408 -8.21 -4.16 -6.49
N HIS A 409 -7.59 -3.00 -6.71
CA HIS A 409 -6.84 -2.74 -7.95
C HIS A 409 -5.67 -3.71 -8.13
N GLY A 410 -5.28 -3.96 -9.38
CA GLY A 410 -4.09 -4.77 -9.69
C GLY A 410 -4.19 -6.23 -9.25
N ASN A 411 -5.40 -6.77 -9.13
CA ASN A 411 -5.63 -8.20 -8.88
C ASN A 411 -5.88 -8.95 -10.20
N HIS A 412 -6.37 -10.20 -10.13
CA HIS A 412 -6.63 -11.03 -11.30
C HIS A 412 -8.11 -11.40 -11.45
N LEU A 413 -9.01 -10.58 -10.90
CA LEU A 413 -10.44 -10.86 -10.84
C LEU A 413 -11.02 -11.01 -12.25
N ILE A 414 -11.67 -12.15 -12.51
CA ILE A 414 -12.35 -12.43 -13.79
C ILE A 414 -13.84 -12.06 -13.71
N ASN A 415 -14.40 -12.16 -12.50
CA ASN A 415 -15.75 -11.74 -12.15
C ASN A 415 -15.73 -11.02 -10.80
N PHE A 416 -16.72 -10.16 -10.58
CA PHE A 416 -16.93 -9.48 -9.31
C PHE A 416 -18.40 -9.64 -8.90
N ASN A 417 -18.68 -10.78 -8.27
CA ASN A 417 -20.01 -11.20 -7.82
C ASN A 417 -20.12 -11.10 -6.30
N ILE A 418 -19.88 -9.90 -5.77
CA ILE A 418 -19.93 -9.64 -4.33
C ILE A 418 -21.28 -9.05 -3.96
N ASN A 419 -21.84 -9.50 -2.84
CA ASN A 419 -23.07 -8.95 -2.32
C ASN A 419 -22.78 -7.68 -1.50
N LEU A 420 -22.96 -6.52 -2.12
CA LEU A 420 -22.79 -5.20 -1.49
C LEU A 420 -24.10 -4.59 -0.97
N THR A 421 -25.18 -5.36 -0.88
CA THR A 421 -26.53 -4.85 -0.51
C THR A 421 -26.53 -4.14 0.85
N ARG A 422 -25.67 -4.57 1.78
CA ARG A 422 -25.58 -3.98 3.14
C ARG A 422 -24.60 -2.82 3.25
N GLN A 423 -23.75 -2.60 2.24
CA GLN A 423 -22.71 -1.57 2.23
C GLN A 423 -23.24 -0.25 1.66
N SER A 424 -24.36 0.26 2.18
CA SER A 424 -25.01 1.47 1.68
C SER A 424 -24.17 2.74 1.82
N ASN A 425 -23.13 2.69 2.67
CA ASN A 425 -22.21 3.78 2.90
C ASN A 425 -21.01 3.81 1.93
N ILE A 426 -20.90 2.87 1.00
CA ILE A 426 -19.75 2.81 0.10
C ILE A 426 -19.64 4.11 -0.74
N ARG A 427 -18.44 4.69 -0.77
CA ARG A 427 -18.09 5.92 -1.50
C ARG A 427 -16.99 5.68 -2.52
N TYR A 428 -16.18 4.65 -2.35
CA TYR A 428 -15.09 4.32 -3.27
C TYR A 428 -15.01 2.82 -3.52
N LEU A 429 -14.98 2.44 -4.79
CA LEU A 429 -14.71 1.06 -5.21
C LEU A 429 -13.71 1.07 -6.37
N ASP A 430 -12.52 0.53 -6.12
CA ASP A 430 -11.49 0.37 -7.14
C ASP A 430 -11.37 -1.10 -7.58
N LEU A 431 -11.68 -1.32 -8.85
CA LEU A 431 -11.55 -2.61 -9.54
C LEU A 431 -10.60 -2.48 -10.75
N SER A 432 -9.82 -1.41 -10.83
CA SER A 432 -8.91 -1.19 -11.95
C SER A 432 -7.82 -2.25 -12.03
N GLU A 433 -7.22 -2.39 -13.22
CA GLU A 433 -6.12 -3.33 -13.48
C GLU A 433 -6.43 -4.78 -13.06
N ASN A 434 -7.65 -5.23 -13.34
CA ASN A 434 -8.10 -6.62 -13.15
C ASN A 434 -8.39 -7.29 -14.52
N ASN A 435 -8.96 -8.49 -14.50
CA ASN A 435 -9.29 -9.28 -15.70
C ASN A 435 -10.81 -9.32 -15.98
N LEU A 436 -11.56 -8.30 -15.55
CA LEU A 436 -13.01 -8.27 -15.66
C LEU A 436 -13.44 -8.11 -17.13
N ARG A 437 -14.33 -8.99 -17.57
CA ARG A 437 -14.92 -8.94 -18.93
C ARG A 437 -16.29 -8.27 -18.95
N ASN A 438 -16.99 -8.26 -17.82
CA ASN A 438 -18.28 -7.61 -17.63
C ASN A 438 -18.48 -7.27 -16.15
N ILE A 439 -19.48 -6.43 -15.87
CA ILE A 439 -19.97 -6.16 -14.52
C ILE A 439 -21.43 -6.57 -14.49
N SER A 440 -21.85 -7.39 -13.52
CA SER A 440 -23.23 -7.90 -13.48
C SER A 440 -24.26 -6.79 -13.29
N LYS A 441 -25.44 -6.96 -13.91
CA LYS A 441 -26.56 -6.03 -13.74
C LYS A 441 -26.98 -5.88 -12.27
N SER A 442 -26.98 -6.98 -11.52
CA SER A 442 -27.29 -6.97 -10.09
C SER A 442 -26.38 -6.04 -9.29
N LEU A 443 -25.08 -6.00 -9.61
CA LEU A 443 -24.16 -5.09 -8.93
C LEU A 443 -24.42 -3.63 -9.30
N ILE A 444 -24.67 -3.36 -10.59
CA ILE A 444 -24.99 -2.01 -11.07
C ILE A 444 -26.23 -1.47 -10.35
N ASP A 445 -27.29 -2.29 -10.27
CA ASP A 445 -28.53 -1.92 -9.59
C ASP A 445 -28.29 -1.59 -8.09
N ILE A 446 -27.40 -2.34 -7.42
CA ILE A 446 -26.99 -2.06 -6.03
C ILE A 446 -26.22 -0.73 -5.93
N LEU A 447 -25.25 -0.48 -6.81
CA LEU A 447 -24.41 0.72 -6.77
C LEU A 447 -25.23 1.99 -7.07
N GLU A 448 -26.16 1.93 -8.03
CA GLU A 448 -27.10 3.02 -8.31
C GLU A 448 -28.03 3.28 -7.12
N SER A 449 -28.60 2.23 -6.52
CA SER A 449 -29.41 2.37 -5.31
C SER A 449 -28.62 3.03 -4.16
N HIS A 450 -27.35 2.70 -3.98
CA HIS A 450 -26.52 3.33 -2.96
C HIS A 450 -26.24 4.79 -3.30
N PHE A 451 -25.92 5.11 -4.56
CA PHE A 451 -25.71 6.48 -5.01
C PHE A 451 -26.96 7.36 -4.81
N GLU A 452 -28.14 6.86 -5.16
CA GLU A 452 -29.41 7.58 -4.98
C GLU A 452 -29.67 7.89 -3.50
N ASN A 453 -29.46 6.93 -2.60
CA ASN A 453 -29.64 7.10 -1.16
C ASN A 453 -28.67 8.11 -0.54
N GLN A 454 -27.51 8.31 -1.13
CA GLN A 454 -26.47 9.23 -0.63
C GLN A 454 -26.68 10.68 -1.07
N SER A 455 -27.53 10.92 -2.08
CA SER A 455 -27.74 12.24 -2.68
C SER A 455 -28.41 13.30 -1.76
N GLY A 456 -28.64 12.98 -0.48
CA GLY A 456 -29.28 13.85 0.51
C GLY A 456 -28.61 13.97 1.89
N GLU A 457 -27.51 13.25 2.17
CA GLU A 457 -26.84 13.30 3.49
C GLU A 457 -25.43 13.91 3.41
N PHE A 458 -25.21 15.00 4.16
CA PHE A 458 -23.86 15.49 4.49
C PHE A 458 -23.25 14.50 5.49
N ILE A 459 -22.28 13.70 5.04
CA ILE A 459 -21.49 12.84 5.94
C ILE A 459 -20.05 13.32 5.86
N ASP A 460 -19.39 13.42 7.02
CA ASP A 460 -17.95 13.63 7.14
C ASP A 460 -17.21 12.50 6.42
N ALA A 461 -16.95 12.69 5.13
CA ALA A 461 -16.24 11.74 4.30
C ALA A 461 -14.76 11.82 4.64
N PHE A 462 -14.22 10.76 5.23
CA PHE A 462 -12.78 10.55 5.35
C PHE A 462 -12.19 10.40 3.94
N THR A 463 -11.56 11.46 3.44
CA THR A 463 -10.90 11.47 2.14
C THR A 463 -9.53 10.82 2.28
N CYS A 464 -9.31 9.67 1.67
CA CYS A 464 -7.97 9.12 1.53
C CYS A 464 -7.72 8.81 0.04
N LYS A 465 -7.30 9.85 -0.69
CA LYS A 465 -7.09 9.86 -2.15
C LYS A 465 -5.81 9.11 -2.61
N ASN A 466 -5.20 8.32 -1.73
CA ASN A 466 -4.01 7.50 -2.01
C ASN A 466 -3.79 6.55 -0.82
N LEU A 467 -4.23 5.29 -0.94
CA LEU A 467 -3.86 4.23 0.01
C LEU A 467 -2.39 3.79 -0.14
N SER A 468 -1.68 4.30 -1.17
CA SER A 468 -0.35 3.86 -1.60
C SER A 468 0.83 4.68 -1.05
N LYS A 469 0.60 5.69 -0.19
CA LYS A 469 1.67 6.57 0.30
C LYS A 469 1.66 6.68 1.83
N VAL A 470 2.50 5.88 2.48
CA VAL A 470 2.93 6.10 3.86
C VAL A 470 3.80 7.34 3.85
N GLU A 471 3.28 8.48 4.27
CA GLU A 471 4.15 9.62 4.58
C GLU A 471 4.76 9.38 5.95
N SER A 472 6.07 9.17 5.93
CA SER A 472 6.98 8.90 7.05
C SER A 472 7.24 10.14 7.92
N ASP A 473 6.31 11.09 7.98
CA ASP A 473 6.43 12.27 8.83
C ASP A 473 5.51 12.14 10.04
N ILE A 474 6.12 12.15 11.23
CA ILE A 474 5.52 12.07 12.57
C ILE A 474 4.66 13.32 12.89
N SER A 475 4.32 14.12 11.89
CA SER A 475 3.52 15.33 12.01
C SER A 475 2.51 15.45 10.86
N GLN A 476 1.63 14.48 10.69
CA GLN A 476 0.24 14.67 10.20
C GLN A 476 -0.50 13.33 10.19
N ASP A 477 -1.29 13.07 11.24
CA ASP A 477 -2.42 12.12 11.25
C ASP A 477 -3.52 12.58 10.27
N SER A 478 -3.21 12.77 8.99
CA SER A 478 -4.21 13.26 8.03
C SER A 478 -4.39 12.30 6.85
N CYS A 479 -5.30 11.32 7.00
CA CYS A 479 -6.40 11.34 6.03
C CYS A 479 -7.05 12.71 6.24
N GLN A 480 -6.82 13.67 5.35
CA GLN A 480 -7.28 15.03 5.56
C GLN A 480 -8.79 15.04 5.79
N GLU A 481 -9.23 15.72 6.87
CA GLU A 481 -10.60 16.20 7.08
C GLU A 481 -10.98 17.27 6.03
N ASN A 482 -10.65 17.05 4.77
CA ASN A 482 -11.18 17.85 3.68
C ASN A 482 -12.53 17.24 3.33
N ALA A 483 -13.53 17.64 4.12
CA ALA A 483 -14.95 17.36 3.94
C ALA A 483 -15.44 17.99 2.62
N THR A 484 -15.10 17.37 1.49
CA THR A 484 -15.90 17.50 0.28
C THR A 484 -16.89 16.35 0.26
N PRO A 485 -18.20 16.58 0.04
CA PRO A 485 -19.14 15.50 -0.22
C PRO A 485 -18.61 14.70 -1.42
N GLN A 486 -18.02 13.54 -1.16
CA GLN A 486 -17.63 12.63 -2.23
C GLN A 486 -18.84 11.79 -2.58
N ASN A 487 -19.37 12.07 -3.77
CA ASN A 487 -20.26 11.16 -4.47
C ASN A 487 -19.55 9.81 -4.68
N LEU A 488 -20.31 8.72 -4.73
CA LEU A 488 -19.78 7.39 -5.05
C LEU A 488 -18.87 7.47 -6.29
N THR A 489 -17.63 7.01 -6.12
CA THR A 489 -16.59 7.00 -7.14
C THR A 489 -16.19 5.56 -7.44
N LEU A 490 -16.18 5.20 -8.72
CA LEU A 490 -15.83 3.86 -9.19
C LEU A 490 -14.64 3.94 -10.16
N ASN A 491 -13.71 3.01 -10.02
CA ASN A 491 -12.58 2.87 -10.93
C ASN A 491 -12.58 1.49 -11.60
N PHE A 492 -12.67 1.48 -12.93
CA PHE A 492 -12.71 0.28 -13.75
C PHE A 492 -11.58 0.22 -14.80
N VAL A 493 -10.66 1.19 -14.78
CA VAL A 493 -9.62 1.35 -15.81
C VAL A 493 -8.75 0.09 -15.90
N GLY A 494 -8.28 -0.26 -17.11
CA GLY A 494 -7.35 -1.37 -17.29
C GLY A 494 -7.96 -2.78 -17.27
N ASN A 495 -9.30 -2.91 -17.31
CA ASN A 495 -9.98 -4.20 -17.45
C ASN A 495 -10.28 -4.56 -18.92
N PRO A 496 -10.22 -5.85 -19.30
CA PRO A 496 -10.52 -6.33 -20.65
C PRO A 496 -12.03 -6.53 -20.89
N PHE A 497 -12.84 -5.47 -20.73
CA PHE A 497 -14.29 -5.56 -20.93
C PHE A 497 -14.66 -6.03 -22.35
N GLU A 498 -15.69 -6.85 -22.49
CA GLU A 498 -16.18 -7.30 -23.80
C GLU A 498 -17.35 -6.42 -24.26
N CYS A 499 -17.30 -5.92 -25.49
CA CYS A 499 -18.39 -5.15 -26.11
C CYS A 499 -19.24 -6.06 -26.99
N ASN A 500 -20.07 -6.89 -26.37
CA ASN A 500 -21.02 -7.76 -27.07
C ASN A 500 -22.46 -7.49 -26.62
N CYS A 501 -23.44 -8.16 -27.23
CA CYS A 501 -24.85 -7.93 -26.91
C CYS A 501 -25.23 -8.36 -25.49
N ASN A 502 -24.48 -9.30 -24.89
CA ASN A 502 -24.71 -9.71 -23.51
C ASN A 502 -24.25 -8.64 -22.52
N ASN A 503 -23.18 -7.90 -22.81
CA ASN A 503 -22.62 -6.85 -21.94
C ASN A 503 -23.10 -5.44 -22.30
N MET A 504 -24.04 -5.30 -23.25
CA MET A 504 -24.51 -4.01 -23.73
C MET A 504 -25.08 -3.13 -22.61
N TYR A 505 -25.71 -3.73 -21.60
CA TYR A 505 -26.27 -3.01 -20.46
C TYR A 505 -25.20 -2.24 -19.67
N PHE A 506 -24.04 -2.83 -19.44
CA PHE A 506 -22.93 -2.19 -18.73
C PHE A 506 -22.31 -1.07 -19.58
N VAL A 507 -22.20 -1.29 -20.88
CA VAL A 507 -21.67 -0.30 -21.83
C VAL A 507 -22.57 0.92 -21.92
N GLU A 508 -23.88 0.71 -21.97
CA GLU A 508 -24.87 1.78 -21.90
C GLU A 508 -24.80 2.51 -20.57
N TRP A 509 -24.76 1.77 -19.46
CA TRP A 509 -24.69 2.33 -18.12
C TRP A 509 -23.46 3.24 -17.89
N ILE A 510 -22.26 2.83 -18.30
CA ILE A 510 -21.05 3.67 -18.22
C ILE A 510 -21.24 5.02 -18.91
N SER A 511 -21.99 5.04 -20.02
CA SER A 511 -22.20 6.25 -20.81
C SER A 511 -23.22 7.21 -20.20
N THR A 512 -24.15 6.72 -19.38
CA THR A 512 -25.29 7.49 -18.86
C THR A 512 -25.27 7.72 -17.35
N THR A 513 -24.49 6.97 -16.58
CA THR A 513 -24.50 7.06 -15.12
C THR A 513 -23.99 8.42 -14.60
N ASN A 514 -24.58 8.88 -13.49
CA ASN A 514 -24.17 10.06 -12.74
C ASN A 514 -23.14 9.75 -11.65
N ILE A 515 -22.85 8.46 -11.41
CA ILE A 515 -21.79 8.03 -10.50
C ILE A 515 -20.44 8.50 -11.06
N ASP A 516 -19.55 8.97 -10.18
CA ASP A 516 -18.22 9.43 -10.61
C ASP A 516 -17.39 8.23 -11.08
N LEU A 517 -16.87 8.31 -12.30
CA LEU A 517 -16.08 7.24 -12.91
C LEU A 517 -14.67 7.77 -13.16
N VAL A 518 -13.69 7.15 -12.50
CA VAL A 518 -12.28 7.51 -12.66
C VAL A 518 -11.88 7.36 -14.12
N SER A 519 -11.46 8.49 -14.71
CA SER A 519 -11.01 8.57 -16.10
C SER A 519 -12.01 7.92 -17.10
N ARG A 520 -13.30 8.24 -16.98
CA ARG A 520 -14.39 7.73 -17.85
C ARG A 520 -14.05 7.73 -19.34
N ASN A 521 -13.34 8.75 -19.81
CA ASN A 521 -12.97 8.97 -21.22
C ASN A 521 -11.95 7.97 -21.78
N ILE A 522 -11.25 7.20 -20.94
CA ILE A 522 -10.27 6.19 -21.38
C ILE A 522 -10.75 4.76 -21.17
N LEU A 523 -11.99 4.56 -20.70
CA LEU A 523 -12.57 3.21 -20.58
C LEU A 523 -12.77 2.60 -21.96
N LYS A 524 -12.25 1.37 -22.11
CA LYS A 524 -12.24 0.64 -23.36
C LYS A 524 -12.83 -0.76 -23.17
N CYS A 525 -13.36 -1.29 -24.25
CA CYS A 525 -13.80 -2.67 -24.36
C CYS A 525 -13.29 -3.30 -25.67
N SER A 526 -13.34 -4.62 -25.77
CA SER A 526 -12.96 -5.39 -26.95
C SER A 526 -14.20 -5.87 -27.70
N PHE A 527 -14.27 -5.59 -29.00
CA PHE A 527 -15.26 -6.14 -29.92
C PHE A 527 -14.55 -6.76 -31.12
N MET A 528 -14.71 -8.07 -31.31
CA MET A 528 -14.04 -8.83 -32.38
C MET A 528 -12.51 -8.59 -32.43
N GLY A 529 -11.87 -8.39 -31.28
CA GLY A 529 -10.43 -8.11 -31.17
C GLY A 529 -10.02 -6.64 -31.33
N ASN A 530 -10.96 -5.76 -31.71
CA ASN A 530 -10.72 -4.31 -31.78
C ASN A 530 -11.06 -3.64 -30.46
N SER A 531 -10.22 -2.70 -30.03
CA SER A 531 -10.47 -1.89 -28.83
C SER A 531 -11.34 -0.69 -29.17
N LEU A 532 -12.48 -0.55 -28.48
CA LEU A 532 -13.44 0.53 -28.64
C LEU A 532 -13.55 1.34 -27.36
N THR A 533 -13.61 2.66 -27.46
CA THR A 533 -13.88 3.55 -26.32
C THR A 533 -15.37 3.49 -25.97
N MET A 534 -15.67 3.35 -24.68
CA MET A 534 -17.03 3.26 -24.15
C MET A 534 -17.64 4.65 -23.97
N CYS A 535 -18.00 5.30 -25.08
CA CYS A 535 -18.66 6.61 -25.09
C CYS A 535 -20.00 6.56 -25.84
N ALA A 536 -20.81 7.61 -25.68
CA ALA A 536 -22.15 7.69 -26.28
C ALA A 536 -22.15 7.55 -27.81
N GLU A 537 -21.12 8.06 -28.50
CA GLU A 537 -20.97 7.95 -29.96
C GLU A 537 -20.74 6.50 -30.39
N SER A 538 -19.83 5.78 -29.72
CA SER A 538 -19.58 4.36 -29.97
C SER A 538 -20.79 3.49 -29.65
N LEU A 539 -21.64 3.88 -28.70
CA LEU A 539 -22.81 3.12 -28.27
C LEU A 539 -23.83 2.91 -29.39
N GLN A 540 -24.06 3.91 -30.24
CA GLN A 540 -25.01 3.79 -31.36
C GLN A 540 -24.56 2.73 -32.37
N PHE A 541 -23.27 2.73 -32.72
CA PHE A 541 -22.67 1.73 -33.59
C PHE A 541 -22.74 0.31 -32.99
N MET A 542 -22.47 0.17 -31.69
CA MET A 542 -22.55 -1.14 -31.03
C MET A 542 -24.00 -1.66 -30.96
N LYS A 543 -24.98 -0.78 -30.71
CA LYS A 543 -26.41 -1.13 -30.69
C LYS A 543 -26.92 -1.61 -32.05
N SER A 544 -26.53 -0.96 -33.16
CA SER A 544 -26.97 -1.37 -34.50
C SER A 544 -26.52 -2.81 -34.83
N MET A 545 -25.30 -3.17 -34.46
CA MET A 545 -24.74 -4.51 -34.68
C MET A 545 -25.49 -5.60 -33.89
N CYS A 546 -26.01 -5.29 -32.70
CA CYS A 546 -26.84 -6.23 -31.93
C CYS A 546 -28.24 -6.43 -32.52
N THR A 547 -28.80 -5.41 -33.18
CA THR A 547 -30.10 -5.52 -33.85
C THR A 547 -30.03 -6.23 -35.21
N GLU A 548 -28.90 -6.21 -35.91
CA GLU A 548 -28.75 -6.92 -37.20
C GLU A 548 -28.62 -8.43 -37.03
N ASN A 549 -27.93 -8.91 -36.00
CA ASN A 549 -27.79 -10.34 -35.71
C ASN A 549 -29.11 -11.03 -35.31
N SER A 550 -30.12 -10.30 -34.82
CA SER A 550 -31.45 -10.87 -34.55
C SER A 550 -32.31 -11.02 -35.81
N LYS A 551 -32.02 -10.27 -36.88
CA LYS A 551 -32.77 -10.29 -38.15
C LYS A 551 -32.26 -11.36 -39.14
N THR A 552 -30.98 -11.73 -39.08
CA THR A 552 -30.39 -12.74 -39.96
C THR A 552 -30.77 -14.18 -39.57
N ALA A 553 -30.95 -14.46 -38.27
CA ALA A 553 -31.34 -15.79 -37.77
C ALA A 553 -32.68 -16.34 -38.33
N PRO A 554 -33.81 -15.59 -38.34
CA PRO A 554 -35.06 -16.09 -38.90
C PRO A 554 -35.00 -16.23 -40.42
N THR A 555 -34.28 -15.35 -41.12
CA THR A 555 -34.21 -15.34 -42.59
C THR A 555 -33.45 -16.54 -43.14
N VAL A 556 -32.34 -16.92 -42.50
CA VAL A 556 -31.56 -18.13 -42.84
C VAL A 556 -32.37 -19.39 -42.53
N THR A 557 -33.11 -19.40 -41.43
CA THR A 557 -33.96 -20.54 -41.05
C THR A 557 -35.09 -20.76 -42.06
N ILE A 558 -35.76 -19.68 -42.50
CA ILE A 558 -36.81 -19.75 -43.54
C ILE A 558 -36.23 -20.24 -44.87
N ALA A 559 -35.05 -19.75 -45.29
CA ALA A 559 -34.40 -20.18 -46.52
C ALA A 559 -34.06 -21.69 -46.49
N ILE A 560 -33.54 -22.20 -45.38
CA ILE A 560 -33.26 -23.63 -45.19
C ILE A 560 -34.55 -24.46 -45.27
N VAL A 561 -35.63 -24.03 -44.60
CA VAL A 561 -36.93 -24.73 -44.63
C VAL A 561 -37.50 -24.76 -46.06
N VAL A 562 -37.39 -23.68 -46.81
CA VAL A 562 -37.82 -23.62 -48.22
C VAL A 562 -37.00 -24.57 -49.09
N ILE A 563 -35.67 -24.57 -48.95
CA ILE A 563 -34.80 -25.48 -49.70
C ILE A 563 -35.13 -26.94 -49.40
N VAL A 564 -35.28 -27.30 -48.12
CA VAL A 564 -35.66 -28.66 -47.70
C VAL A 564 -37.02 -29.06 -48.26
N SER A 565 -38.00 -28.15 -48.25
CA SER A 565 -39.34 -28.39 -48.81
C SER A 565 -39.32 -28.61 -50.31
N VAL A 566 -38.51 -27.84 -51.06
CA VAL A 566 -38.34 -27.99 -52.50
C VAL A 566 -37.64 -29.30 -52.84
N VAL A 567 -36.58 -29.67 -52.12
CA VAL A 567 -35.87 -30.95 -52.30
C VAL A 567 -36.82 -32.12 -52.03
N PHE A 568 -37.63 -32.04 -50.98
CA PHE A 568 -38.64 -33.06 -50.67
C PHE A 568 -39.68 -33.20 -51.79
N LEU A 569 -40.21 -32.09 -52.32
CA LEU A 569 -41.13 -32.10 -53.45
C LEU A 569 -40.50 -32.72 -54.71
N VAL A 570 -39.26 -32.38 -55.03
CA VAL A 570 -38.52 -32.96 -56.17
C VAL A 570 -38.35 -34.46 -55.98
N LEU A 571 -38.00 -34.92 -54.77
CA LEU A 571 -37.88 -36.36 -54.47
C LEU A 571 -39.23 -37.08 -54.61
N VAL A 572 -40.33 -36.49 -54.12
CA VAL A 572 -41.68 -37.05 -54.29
C VAL A 572 -42.04 -37.16 -55.77
N VAL A 573 -41.79 -36.12 -56.58
CA VAL A 573 -42.02 -36.14 -58.03
C VAL A 573 -41.18 -37.22 -58.70
N LEU A 574 -39.89 -37.34 -58.37
CA LEU A 574 -39.02 -38.39 -58.91
C LEU A 574 -39.52 -39.80 -58.56
N VAL A 575 -40.01 -40.01 -57.32
CA VAL A 575 -40.61 -41.28 -56.90
C VAL A 575 -41.91 -41.56 -57.64
N VAL A 576 -42.77 -40.56 -57.85
CA VAL A 576 -44.02 -40.70 -58.61
C VAL A 576 -43.74 -41.02 -60.08
N VAL A 577 -42.83 -40.29 -60.73
CA VAL A 577 -42.41 -40.54 -62.12
C VAL A 577 -41.75 -41.91 -62.27
N LYS A 578 -40.93 -42.33 -61.30
CA LYS A 578 -40.35 -43.68 -61.27
C LYS A 578 -41.42 -44.75 -61.09
N ARG A 579 -42.41 -44.54 -60.21
CA ARG A 579 -43.56 -45.44 -60.03
C ARG A 579 -44.42 -45.53 -61.30
N GLU A 580 -44.66 -44.43 -62.01
CA GLU A 580 -45.36 -44.45 -63.30
C GLU A 580 -44.58 -45.19 -64.38
N LYS A 581 -43.26 -44.97 -64.49
CA LYS A 581 -42.40 -45.73 -65.41
C LYS A 581 -42.41 -47.23 -65.10
N ILE A 582 -42.34 -47.62 -63.83
CA ILE A 582 -42.42 -49.03 -63.40
C ILE A 582 -43.81 -49.62 -63.71
N LYS A 583 -44.90 -48.87 -63.54
CA LYS A 583 -46.25 -49.30 -63.95
C LYS A 583 -46.35 -49.52 -65.46
N ARG A 584 -45.77 -48.63 -66.28
CA ARG A 584 -45.73 -48.81 -67.75
C ARG A 584 -44.85 -50.00 -68.17
N CYS A 585 -43.77 -50.31 -67.44
CA CYS A 585 -42.97 -51.51 -67.71
C CYS A 585 -43.65 -52.83 -67.30
N ARG A 586 -44.53 -52.85 -66.28
CA ARG A 586 -45.32 -54.05 -65.96
C ARG A 586 -46.36 -54.38 -67.02
N VAL A 587 -47.01 -53.37 -67.60
CA VAL A 587 -48.01 -53.55 -68.67
C VAL A 587 -47.38 -54.08 -69.96
N GLN A 588 -46.08 -53.87 -70.19
CA GLN A 588 -45.36 -54.36 -71.37
C GLN A 588 -44.76 -55.77 -71.19
N ARG A 589 -44.54 -56.21 -69.95
CA ARG A 589 -44.05 -57.58 -69.65
C ARG A 589 -45.17 -58.62 -69.64
N ASP A 590 -46.40 -58.23 -69.31
CA ASP A 590 -47.57 -59.12 -69.34
C ASP A 590 -48.11 -59.38 -70.78
N ILE A 591 -47.55 -58.72 -71.81
CA ILE A 591 -47.92 -58.92 -73.23
C ILE A 591 -46.92 -59.82 -73.99
N SER A 592 -45.77 -60.18 -73.38
CA SER A 592 -44.72 -60.99 -74.05
C SER A 592 -44.50 -62.40 -73.52
N GLU A 593 -45.26 -62.89 -72.53
CA GLU A 593 -45.13 -64.26 -71.96
C GLU A 593 -46.44 -65.08 -72.04
N GLY A 594 -47.29 -64.80 -73.04
CA GLY A 594 -48.53 -65.55 -73.30
C GLY A 594 -48.55 -66.17 -74.70
N GLY A 595 -47.78 -67.24 -74.94
CA GLY A 595 -47.94 -68.07 -76.15
C GLY A 595 -46.73 -68.92 -76.55
N GLY A 596 -46.67 -70.17 -76.07
CA GLY A 596 -45.73 -71.19 -76.56
C GLY A 596 -45.74 -72.46 -75.71
N LEU A 597 -46.46 -73.49 -76.16
CA LEU A 597 -46.63 -74.80 -75.52
C LEU A 597 -45.63 -75.85 -76.06
N MET A 598 -45.19 -76.73 -75.14
CA MET A 598 -44.76 -78.14 -75.27
C MET A 598 -43.36 -78.47 -75.83
N ALA A 599 -42.49 -79.04 -74.97
CA ALA A 599 -41.87 -80.36 -75.18
C ALA A 599 -41.16 -80.93 -73.91
N GLN A 600 -41.60 -82.14 -73.54
CA GLN A 600 -40.86 -83.31 -73.03
C GLN A 600 -40.20 -83.35 -71.62
N ASP A 601 -40.81 -84.22 -70.80
CA ASP A 601 -40.23 -85.41 -70.16
C ASP A 601 -39.15 -85.29 -69.06
N SER A 602 -39.64 -85.47 -67.83
CA SER A 602 -39.41 -86.65 -66.99
C SER A 602 -38.28 -86.70 -65.93
N VAL A 603 -38.66 -87.36 -64.81
CA VAL A 603 -37.87 -88.12 -63.82
C VAL A 603 -37.41 -87.43 -62.52
N MET A 604 -38.18 -87.75 -61.47
CA MET A 604 -37.83 -88.26 -60.12
C MET A 604 -36.93 -87.48 -59.15
N ALA A 605 -37.60 -87.12 -58.04
CA ALA A 605 -37.35 -87.58 -56.66
C ALA A 605 -36.13 -87.08 -55.88
N GLY A 606 -36.43 -86.60 -54.66
CA GLY A 606 -35.79 -87.17 -53.47
C GLY A 606 -35.13 -86.18 -52.51
N LEU A 607 -35.86 -85.88 -51.42
CA LEU A 607 -35.42 -85.96 -50.01
C LEU A 607 -34.21 -85.16 -49.50
N GLY A 608 -34.39 -84.56 -48.31
CA GLY A 608 -33.37 -84.62 -47.25
C GLY A 608 -32.86 -83.29 -46.68
N VAL A 609 -33.55 -82.78 -45.64
CA VAL A 609 -33.05 -82.70 -44.24
C VAL A 609 -31.62 -82.13 -43.96
N GLN A 610 -31.64 -81.01 -43.22
CA GLN A 610 -30.83 -80.57 -42.05
C GLN A 610 -29.33 -80.23 -42.06
N ASP A 611 -29.10 -79.18 -41.25
CA ASP A 611 -28.03 -78.89 -40.26
C ASP A 611 -26.66 -78.38 -40.70
N GLY A 612 -26.14 -77.45 -39.87
CA GLY A 612 -24.71 -77.42 -39.53
C GLY A 612 -23.99 -76.08 -39.64
N ASP A 613 -24.09 -75.28 -38.57
CA ASP A 613 -22.98 -74.73 -37.76
C ASP A 613 -21.83 -73.82 -38.29
N THR A 614 -21.63 -72.78 -37.46
CA THR A 614 -20.40 -72.22 -36.84
C THR A 614 -19.42 -71.25 -37.52
N ASP A 615 -19.19 -70.18 -36.73
CA ASP A 615 -17.93 -69.54 -36.31
C ASP A 615 -17.16 -68.54 -37.20
N GLY A 616 -16.70 -67.47 -36.54
CA GLY A 616 -15.43 -66.82 -36.88
C GLY A 616 -15.31 -65.31 -36.64
N LEU A 617 -15.07 -64.92 -35.39
CA LEU A 617 -14.39 -63.71 -34.90
C LEU A 617 -13.41 -62.98 -35.85
N LEU A 618 -13.35 -61.63 -35.78
CA LEU A 618 -12.12 -60.92 -35.40
C LEU A 618 -12.35 -59.43 -35.01
N GLN A 619 -11.54 -59.01 -34.04
CA GLN A 619 -11.56 -57.82 -33.20
C GLN A 619 -10.56 -56.73 -33.66
N SER A 620 -10.65 -55.58 -32.99
CA SER A 620 -9.60 -54.58 -32.64
C SER A 620 -9.27 -53.50 -33.68
N VAL A 621 -9.05 -52.24 -33.31
CA VAL A 621 -9.13 -51.45 -32.05
C VAL A 621 -9.41 -50.01 -32.46
#